data_AF-A0A9X9LNT1-F1
#
_entry.id   AF-A0A9X9LNT1-F1
#
_cell.length_a   1.000
_cell.length_b   1.000
_cell.length_c   1.000
_cell.angle_alpha   90.00
_cell.angle_beta   90.00
_cell.angle_gamma   90.00
#
_symmetry.space_group_name_H-M   'P 1'
#
loop_
_entity.id
_entity.type
_entity.pdbx_description
1 polymer ?
#
loop_
_entity_poly.entity_id
_entity_poly.type
_entity_poly.pdbx_seq_one_letter_code
_entity_poly.pdbx_strand_id
1 'polypeptide(L)'
;RLTAVFCSRAAVSHSSRWPLPPRRRLPAERRRWLGEPADMAAEAVASRLERQEEDIRWLWAEVQRLRDEQLNAPDRGQAEGPCLTREVAQLRAENRDLRHRLYRLRLCLAEELSQQAKLESAAPAAAAQEAKRAAAGAQVTNQPDFVKERLKLFEILRKDYQLPFAVTDKKGNTNNVITVRVADGKAVEGEIWKTTPYQVAAEISPELAESTVVAKVNGELWDLDRPLEGDSVLELLTFDNEEAQAVYWHSSAHVLGEAMELYYGGHLCYGPPIENGFYYDMFIGDRAVSSTELSALEDICKTIIKEKQPFERLEVSKEVLLEMFKYNKFKCRILNEKVNTPTTTVYR
;
A
#
# COMPACT_ATOMS: atom_id res chain seq x y z
N ARG A 1 10.34 -7.48 17.90
CA ARG A 1 9.61 -7.71 16.64
C ARG A 1 9.76 -6.47 15.78
N LEU A 2 10.92 -6.31 15.15
CA LEU A 2 11.19 -5.23 14.21
C LEU A 2 11.82 -5.88 12.98
N THR A 3 10.97 -6.27 12.03
CA THR A 3 11.42 -6.67 10.71
C THR A 3 10.47 -6.07 9.68
N ALA A 4 10.98 -5.15 8.89
CA ALA A 4 10.33 -4.62 7.69
C ALA A 4 11.31 -4.75 6.51
N VAL A 5 10.91 -5.54 5.52
CA VAL A 5 11.64 -5.74 4.27
C VAL A 5 11.21 -4.72 3.22
N PHE A 6 12.16 -4.33 2.35
CA PHE A 6 11.99 -3.72 1.02
C PHE A 6 11.77 -2.19 0.91
N CYS A 7 12.26 -1.51 -0.14
CA CYS A 7 12.61 -1.95 -1.50
C CYS A 7 13.83 -1.21 -2.09
N SER A 8 14.77 -1.96 -2.65
CA SER A 8 15.58 -1.55 -3.81
C SER A 8 15.59 -2.71 -4.82
N ARG A 9 14.81 -2.60 -5.88
CA ARG A 9 14.97 -3.43 -7.09
C ARG A 9 14.80 -2.53 -8.31
N ALA A 10 15.92 -2.14 -8.89
CA ALA A 10 16.02 -1.49 -10.19
C ALA A 10 17.08 -2.23 -11.01
N ALA A 11 16.65 -2.91 -12.08
CA ALA A 11 17.46 -3.55 -13.14
C ALA A 11 16.49 -4.44 -13.98
N VAL A 12 16.45 -4.54 -15.31
CA VAL A 12 17.16 -3.97 -16.48
C VAL A 12 16.17 -4.05 -17.67
N SER A 13 16.40 -3.21 -18.67
CA SER A 13 15.72 -3.01 -19.97
C SER A 13 15.26 -4.26 -20.76
N HIS A 14 14.24 -4.07 -21.61
CA HIS A 14 14.34 -4.23 -23.07
C HIS A 14 13.19 -3.51 -23.80
N SER A 15 13.54 -2.88 -24.92
CA SER A 15 12.68 -2.06 -25.76
C SER A 15 11.74 -2.88 -26.66
N SER A 16 10.49 -2.46 -26.78
CA SER A 16 9.70 -2.68 -28.00
C SER A 16 8.58 -1.64 -28.11
N ARG A 17 8.75 -0.74 -29.08
CA ARG A 17 7.79 0.26 -29.57
C ARG A 17 6.69 -0.42 -30.37
N TRP A 18 5.42 -0.14 -30.09
CA TRP A 18 4.27 -0.27 -31.02
C TRP A 18 3.15 0.73 -30.61
N PRO A 19 2.17 1.06 -31.48
CA PRO A 19 1.78 2.44 -31.78
C PRO A 19 0.59 2.95 -30.94
N LEU A 20 0.59 4.26 -30.71
CA LEU A 20 -0.53 4.99 -30.10
C LEU A 20 -1.69 5.17 -31.10
N PRO A 21 -2.96 5.06 -30.67
CA PRO A 21 -4.12 5.41 -31.50
C PRO A 21 -4.22 6.93 -31.72
N PRO A 22 -4.94 7.38 -32.77
CA PRO A 22 -4.82 8.75 -33.28
C PRO A 22 -5.46 9.78 -32.36
N ARG A 23 -4.74 10.89 -32.12
CA ARG A 23 -5.25 12.09 -31.45
C ARG A 23 -6.35 12.73 -32.30
N ARG A 24 -7.61 12.71 -31.84
CA ARG A 24 -8.64 13.62 -32.35
C ARG A 24 -8.44 15.00 -31.73
N ARG A 25 -8.41 16.03 -32.58
CA ARG A 25 -8.28 17.44 -32.19
C ARG A 25 -9.52 17.89 -31.41
N LEU A 26 -9.31 18.54 -30.28
CA LEU A 26 -10.34 19.36 -29.64
C LEU A 26 -10.55 20.65 -30.46
N PRO A 27 -11.80 21.11 -30.68
CA PRO A 27 -12.04 22.44 -31.19
C PRO A 27 -11.68 23.48 -30.13
N ALA A 28 -11.11 24.60 -30.58
CA ALA A 28 -10.76 25.72 -29.75
C ALA A 28 -12.02 26.50 -29.36
N GLU A 29 -12.38 26.53 -28.08
CA GLU A 29 -13.26 27.56 -27.54
C GLU A 29 -12.64 28.21 -26.30
N ARG A 30 -12.18 29.45 -26.50
CA ARG A 30 -12.03 30.43 -25.42
C ARG A 30 -13.41 30.96 -25.08
N ARG A 31 -13.81 30.91 -23.80
CA ARG A 31 -14.77 31.84 -23.17
C ARG A 31 -14.56 31.73 -21.65
N ARG A 32 -13.84 32.68 -21.07
CA ARG A 32 -14.37 33.83 -20.29
C ARG A 32 -15.18 33.35 -19.08
N TRP A 33 -14.50 33.25 -17.95
CA TRP A 33 -15.03 33.03 -16.61
C TRP A 33 -15.90 34.21 -16.17
N LEU A 34 -17.22 34.07 -16.19
CA LEU A 34 -18.14 34.91 -15.42
C LEU A 34 -19.43 34.10 -15.15
N GLY A 35 -19.58 33.68 -13.89
CA GLY A 35 -20.82 33.22 -13.22
C GLY A 35 -21.80 32.33 -14.00
N GLU A 36 -21.83 31.02 -13.72
CA GLU A 36 -22.89 30.12 -14.17
C GLU A 36 -23.55 29.36 -12.99
N PRO A 37 -24.85 29.04 -13.06
CA PRO A 37 -25.63 28.52 -11.93
C PRO A 37 -25.39 27.02 -11.70
N ALA A 38 -25.55 26.59 -10.45
CA ALA A 38 -25.32 25.22 -9.98
C ALA A 38 -26.03 24.11 -10.80
N ASP A 39 -27.10 24.45 -11.52
CA ASP A 39 -27.87 23.50 -12.34
C ASP A 39 -27.10 22.92 -13.53
N MET A 40 -26.23 23.70 -14.18
CA MET A 40 -25.40 23.23 -15.30
C MET A 40 -24.29 22.26 -14.84
N ALA A 41 -23.78 22.46 -13.62
CA ALA A 41 -22.82 21.56 -13.02
C ALA A 41 -23.48 20.22 -12.64
N ALA A 42 -24.72 20.26 -12.15
CA ALA A 42 -25.50 19.06 -11.85
C ALA A 42 -25.82 18.24 -13.12
N GLU A 43 -26.23 18.89 -14.21
CA GLU A 43 -26.47 18.21 -15.51
C GLU A 43 -25.19 17.61 -16.10
N ALA A 44 -24.05 18.28 -15.95
CA ALA A 44 -22.75 17.77 -16.41
C ALA A 44 -22.23 16.58 -15.56
N VAL A 45 -22.63 16.50 -14.29
CA VAL A 45 -22.37 15.34 -13.42
C VAL A 45 -23.32 14.20 -13.78
N ALA A 46 -24.61 14.48 -13.95
CA ALA A 46 -25.61 13.49 -14.35
C ALA A 46 -25.27 12.82 -15.69
N SER A 47 -24.91 13.61 -16.70
CA SER A 47 -24.51 13.09 -18.02
C SER A 47 -23.25 12.22 -17.96
N ARG A 48 -22.33 12.53 -17.04
CA ARG A 48 -21.10 11.75 -16.83
C ARG A 48 -21.38 10.45 -16.10
N LEU A 49 -22.30 10.48 -15.15
CA LEU A 49 -22.75 9.29 -14.42
C LEU A 49 -23.49 8.33 -15.34
N GLU A 50 -24.38 8.85 -16.19
CA GLU A 50 -25.11 8.05 -17.18
C GLU A 50 -24.14 7.35 -18.15
N ARG A 51 -23.10 8.07 -18.59
CA ARG A 51 -22.01 7.50 -19.40
C ARG A 51 -21.27 6.36 -18.68
N GLN A 52 -21.02 6.53 -17.38
CA GLN A 52 -20.37 5.50 -16.58
C GLN A 52 -21.27 4.29 -16.37
N GLU A 53 -22.58 4.47 -16.24
CA GLU A 53 -23.54 3.37 -16.16
C GLU A 53 -23.63 2.59 -17.48
N GLU A 54 -23.57 3.26 -18.64
CA GLU A 54 -23.48 2.62 -19.96
C GLU A 54 -22.21 1.78 -20.07
N ASP A 55 -21.06 2.32 -19.67
CA ASP A 55 -19.78 1.60 -19.68
C ASP A 55 -19.80 0.38 -18.75
N ILE A 56 -20.41 0.51 -17.56
CA ILE A 56 -20.60 -0.60 -16.62
C ILE A 56 -21.46 -1.69 -17.24
N ARG A 57 -22.58 -1.34 -17.89
CA ARG A 57 -23.47 -2.30 -18.54
C ARG A 57 -22.77 -3.01 -19.69
N TRP A 58 -21.99 -2.30 -20.47
CA TRP A 58 -21.21 -2.87 -21.57
C TRP A 58 -20.15 -3.85 -21.06
N LEU A 59 -19.36 -3.46 -20.04
CA LEU A 59 -18.36 -4.32 -19.42
C LEU A 59 -18.99 -5.58 -18.81
N TRP A 60 -20.17 -5.43 -18.21
CA TRP A 60 -20.90 -6.57 -17.64
C TRP A 60 -21.37 -7.55 -18.72
N ALA A 61 -21.90 -7.04 -19.84
CA ALA A 61 -22.30 -7.85 -20.99
C ALA A 61 -21.09 -8.58 -21.60
N GLU A 62 -19.94 -7.91 -21.71
CA GLU A 62 -18.71 -8.51 -22.25
C GLU A 62 -18.17 -9.61 -21.33
N VAL A 63 -18.23 -9.42 -20.02
CA VAL A 63 -17.87 -10.46 -19.04
C VAL A 63 -18.80 -11.67 -19.13
N GLN A 64 -20.11 -11.47 -19.33
CA GLN A 64 -21.04 -12.59 -19.54
C GLN A 64 -20.76 -13.31 -20.86
N ARG A 65 -20.52 -12.56 -21.95
CA ARG A 65 -20.16 -13.13 -23.25
C ARG A 65 -18.90 -14.01 -23.15
N LEU A 66 -17.84 -13.51 -22.51
CA LEU A 66 -16.60 -14.26 -22.30
C LEU A 66 -16.81 -15.49 -21.40
N ARG A 67 -17.69 -15.39 -20.40
CA ARG A 67 -18.05 -16.51 -19.54
C ARG A 67 -18.82 -17.60 -20.30
N ASP A 68 -19.77 -17.20 -21.14
CA ASP A 68 -20.57 -18.12 -21.95
C ASP A 68 -19.73 -18.77 -23.07
N GLU A 69 -18.74 -18.06 -23.62
CA GLU A 69 -17.74 -18.64 -24.53
C GLU A 69 -16.86 -19.69 -23.85
N GLN A 70 -16.50 -19.49 -22.58
CA GLN A 70 -15.75 -20.49 -21.80
C GLN A 70 -16.60 -21.71 -21.43
N LEU A 71 -17.90 -21.53 -21.18
CA LEU A 71 -18.84 -22.61 -20.86
C LEU A 71 -19.25 -23.43 -22.10
N ASN A 72 -19.28 -22.81 -23.28
CA ASN A 72 -19.73 -23.46 -24.53
C ASN A 72 -18.57 -23.82 -25.48
N ALA A 73 -17.32 -23.68 -25.07
CA ALA A 73 -16.18 -24.10 -25.86
C ALA A 73 -16.21 -25.64 -26.04
N PRO A 74 -16.19 -26.17 -27.27
CA PRO A 74 -16.16 -27.61 -27.48
C PRO A 74 -14.85 -28.16 -26.93
N ASP A 75 -14.94 -29.29 -26.23
CA ASP A 75 -13.85 -29.98 -25.53
C ASP A 75 -12.67 -30.25 -26.49
N ARG A 76 -11.73 -29.29 -26.56
CA ARG A 76 -10.45 -29.47 -27.24
C ARG A 76 -9.51 -30.07 -26.22
N GLY A 77 -9.37 -31.39 -26.29
CA GLY A 77 -8.39 -32.13 -25.53
C GLY A 77 -7.01 -31.48 -25.54
N GLN A 78 -6.44 -31.37 -24.34
CA GLN A 78 -5.02 -31.26 -24.00
C GLN A 78 -4.12 -30.57 -25.05
N ALA A 79 -4.04 -29.25 -24.96
CA ALA A 79 -2.87 -28.49 -25.39
C ALA A 79 -2.77 -27.18 -24.59
N GLU A 80 -2.40 -27.27 -23.30
CA GLU A 80 -2.04 -26.06 -22.54
C GLU A 80 -0.65 -25.58 -22.97
N GLY A 81 -0.62 -24.58 -23.85
CA GLY A 81 0.58 -23.84 -24.22
C GLY A 81 0.80 -22.61 -23.32
N PRO A 82 2.06 -22.19 -23.08
CA PRO A 82 2.42 -21.08 -22.19
C PRO A 82 1.89 -19.70 -22.60
N CYS A 83 1.28 -19.55 -23.78
CA CYS A 83 0.70 -18.27 -24.21
C CYS A 83 -0.70 -18.02 -23.61
N LEU A 84 -1.53 -19.06 -23.42
CA LEU A 84 -2.87 -18.93 -22.86
C LEU A 84 -2.83 -18.58 -21.37
N THR A 85 -1.88 -19.13 -20.61
CA THR A 85 -1.68 -18.78 -19.19
C THR A 85 -1.21 -17.34 -19.00
N ARG A 86 -0.38 -16.82 -19.92
CA ARG A 86 0.07 -15.42 -19.90
C ARG A 86 -1.07 -14.45 -20.23
N GLU A 87 -1.88 -14.75 -21.24
CA GLU A 87 -3.06 -13.96 -21.60
C GLU A 87 -4.10 -13.97 -20.47
N VAL A 88 -4.34 -15.12 -19.83
CA VAL A 88 -5.24 -15.22 -18.67
C VAL A 88 -4.68 -14.45 -17.46
N ALA A 89 -3.37 -14.49 -17.21
CA ALA A 89 -2.76 -13.71 -16.14
C ALA A 89 -2.86 -12.20 -16.39
N GLN A 90 -2.68 -11.78 -17.65
CA GLN A 90 -2.81 -10.39 -18.07
C GLN A 90 -4.26 -9.90 -17.97
N LEU A 91 -5.22 -10.68 -18.45
CA LEU A 91 -6.65 -10.38 -18.32
C LEU A 91 -7.09 -10.33 -16.84
N ARG A 92 -6.51 -11.15 -15.95
CA ARG A 92 -6.75 -11.07 -14.49
C ARG A 92 -6.15 -9.81 -13.86
N ALA A 93 -5.01 -9.35 -14.33
CA ALA A 93 -4.42 -8.08 -13.90
C ALA A 93 -5.28 -6.88 -14.36
N GLU A 94 -5.72 -6.89 -15.62
CA GLU A 94 -6.60 -5.86 -16.18
C GLU A 94 -7.97 -5.86 -15.50
N ASN A 95 -8.55 -7.03 -15.18
CA ASN A 95 -9.80 -7.10 -14.41
C ASN A 95 -9.66 -6.53 -13.00
N ARG A 96 -8.50 -6.70 -12.35
CA ARG A 96 -8.20 -6.09 -11.04
C ARG A 96 -8.14 -4.57 -11.17
N ASP A 97 -7.47 -4.06 -12.19
CA ASP A 97 -7.34 -2.62 -12.43
C ASP A 97 -8.69 -1.97 -12.77
N LEU A 98 -9.52 -2.63 -13.59
CA LEU A 98 -10.88 -2.17 -13.93
C LEU A 98 -11.80 -2.16 -12.71
N ARG A 99 -11.73 -3.18 -11.83
CA ARG A 99 -12.49 -3.21 -10.58
C ARG A 99 -12.09 -2.06 -9.64
N HIS A 100 -10.79 -1.77 -9.56
CA HIS A 100 -10.29 -0.62 -8.79
C HIS A 100 -10.77 0.72 -9.37
N ARG A 101 -10.79 0.86 -10.70
CA ARG A 101 -11.34 2.06 -11.37
C ARG A 101 -12.84 2.23 -11.14
N LEU A 102 -13.63 1.15 -11.27
CA LEU A 102 -15.07 1.19 -11.01
C LEU A 102 -15.39 1.59 -9.57
N TYR A 103 -14.58 1.11 -8.63
CA TYR A 103 -14.70 1.44 -7.22
C TYR A 103 -14.35 2.90 -6.92
N ARG A 104 -13.28 3.43 -7.54
CA ARG A 104 -12.93 4.86 -7.46
C ARG A 104 -14.06 5.77 -7.95
N LEU A 105 -14.72 5.40 -9.05
CA LEU A 105 -15.87 6.15 -9.55
C LEU A 105 -17.04 6.14 -8.57
N ARG A 106 -17.31 5.01 -7.91
CA ARG A 106 -18.34 4.91 -6.86
C ARG A 106 -18.01 5.72 -5.61
N LEU A 107 -16.75 5.79 -5.21
CA LEU A 107 -16.29 6.60 -4.08
C LEU A 107 -16.40 8.10 -4.37
N CYS A 108 -15.95 8.55 -5.56
CA CYS A 108 -16.11 9.93 -5.97
C CYS A 108 -17.59 10.34 -6.01
N LEU A 109 -18.47 9.47 -6.54
CA LEU A 109 -19.91 9.73 -6.55
C LEU A 109 -20.50 9.82 -5.13
N ALA A 110 -20.07 8.95 -4.21
CA ALA A 110 -20.52 9.01 -2.81
C ALA A 110 -20.01 10.26 -2.07
N GLU A 111 -18.79 10.73 -2.37
CA GLU A 111 -18.25 11.97 -1.83
C GLU A 111 -18.97 13.21 -2.40
N GLU A 112 -19.26 13.22 -3.70
CA GLU A 112 -20.06 14.28 -4.34
C GLU A 112 -21.46 14.36 -3.72
N LEU A 113 -22.14 13.23 -3.55
CA LEU A 113 -23.44 13.15 -2.88
C LEU A 113 -23.38 13.59 -1.40
N SER A 114 -22.28 13.27 -0.70
CA SER A 114 -22.06 13.70 0.69
C SER A 114 -21.78 15.21 0.80
N GLN A 115 -21.07 15.79 -0.18
CA GLN A 115 -20.84 17.23 -0.24
C GLN A 115 -22.13 17.99 -0.57
N GLN A 116 -22.96 17.44 -1.46
CA GLN A 116 -24.29 17.96 -1.76
C GLN A 116 -25.19 17.98 -0.52
N ALA A 117 -25.20 16.89 0.26
CA ALA A 117 -25.92 16.81 1.54
C ALA A 117 -25.40 17.77 2.63
N LYS A 118 -24.08 18.07 2.64
CA LYS A 118 -23.48 19.03 3.59
C LYS A 118 -23.75 20.49 3.21
N LEU A 119 -23.83 20.79 1.92
CA LEU A 119 -24.21 22.12 1.41
C LEU A 119 -25.67 22.45 1.74
N GLU A 120 -26.53 21.43 1.84
CA GLU A 120 -27.93 21.58 2.29
C GLU A 120 -28.08 21.77 3.80
N SER A 121 -27.09 21.38 4.61
CA SER A 121 -27.22 21.33 6.08
C SER A 121 -26.44 22.38 6.88
N ALA A 122 -25.75 23.33 6.23
CA ALA A 122 -24.85 24.28 6.90
C ALA A 122 -25.36 25.74 6.90
N ALA A 123 -26.12 26.10 7.95
CA ALA A 123 -26.27 27.46 8.47
C ALA A 123 -26.65 27.41 9.97
N PRO A 124 -26.15 28.29 10.84
CA PRO A 124 -24.75 28.43 11.27
C PRO A 124 -24.57 28.15 12.79
N ALA A 125 -23.40 27.65 13.21
CA ALA A 125 -22.90 27.85 14.58
C ALA A 125 -21.38 27.58 14.66
N ALA A 126 -20.59 28.65 14.60
CA ALA A 126 -19.16 28.62 14.90
C ALA A 126 -18.83 29.82 15.80
N ALA A 127 -18.50 29.54 17.06
CA ALA A 127 -17.61 30.33 17.93
C ALA A 127 -17.71 29.81 19.37
N ALA A 128 -16.65 29.17 19.88
CA ALA A 128 -16.16 29.25 21.27
C ALA A 128 -15.25 28.05 21.63
N GLN A 129 -13.97 28.07 21.24
CA GLN A 129 -12.98 27.27 21.97
C GLN A 129 -11.54 27.75 21.78
N GLU A 130 -11.27 29.01 22.15
CA GLU A 130 -9.92 29.53 22.38
C GLU A 130 -9.86 30.19 23.76
N ALA A 131 -9.77 29.39 24.84
CA ALA A 131 -9.49 29.89 26.19
C ALA A 131 -9.12 28.78 27.19
N LYS A 132 -8.28 27.80 26.84
CA LYS A 132 -7.82 26.78 27.82
C LYS A 132 -6.49 26.09 27.47
N ARG A 133 -5.47 26.86 27.06
CA ARG A 133 -4.10 26.36 26.86
C ARG A 133 -3.08 27.25 27.59
N ALA A 134 -3.08 27.17 28.92
CA ALA A 134 -1.96 27.57 29.76
C ALA A 134 -2.05 26.76 31.07
N ALA A 135 -0.93 26.14 31.46
CA ALA A 135 -0.69 25.32 32.66
C ALA A 135 -1.00 23.80 32.58
N ALA A 136 -0.06 23.02 32.05
CA ALA A 136 0.38 21.70 32.56
C ALA A 136 1.53 21.15 31.69
N GLY A 137 2.47 20.41 32.29
CA GLY A 137 3.77 20.01 31.74
C GLY A 137 3.77 19.34 30.35
N ALA A 138 4.89 19.49 29.64
CA ALA A 138 5.10 19.10 28.25
C ALA A 138 4.88 17.59 28.00
N GLN A 139 3.65 17.23 27.63
CA GLN A 139 3.33 16.02 26.89
C GLN A 139 3.11 16.42 25.42
N VAL A 140 3.94 15.86 24.54
CA VAL A 140 3.84 15.96 23.08
C VAL A 140 2.46 15.42 22.66
N THR A 141 1.50 16.31 22.40
CA THR A 141 0.09 15.93 22.12
C THR A 141 -0.45 16.53 20.82
N ASN A 142 0.38 17.18 20.01
CA ASN A 142 -0.05 17.64 18.69
C ASN A 142 0.60 16.79 17.61
N GLN A 143 0.11 15.56 17.44
CA GLN A 143 0.43 14.75 16.27
C GLN A 143 0.02 15.54 15.00
N PRO A 144 0.91 15.71 14.01
CA PRO A 144 0.59 16.50 12.82
C PRO A 144 -0.64 15.96 12.09
N ASP A 145 -1.47 16.85 11.54
CA ASP A 145 -2.75 16.47 10.93
C ASP A 145 -2.56 15.51 9.73
N PHE A 146 -1.45 15.64 9.01
CA PHE A 146 -1.10 14.73 7.92
C PHE A 146 -0.94 13.27 8.35
N VAL A 147 -0.57 13.01 9.62
CA VAL A 147 -0.46 11.64 10.13
C VAL A 147 -1.84 11.03 10.30
N LYS A 148 -2.82 11.80 10.80
CA LYS A 148 -4.20 11.35 10.96
C LYS A 148 -4.82 11.01 9.59
N GLU A 149 -4.61 11.88 8.60
CA GLU A 149 -5.08 11.65 7.23
C GLU A 149 -4.44 10.39 6.61
N ARG A 150 -3.11 10.24 6.75
CA ARG A 150 -2.36 9.06 6.28
C ARG A 150 -2.88 7.77 6.91
N LEU A 151 -3.11 7.76 8.23
CA LEU A 151 -3.66 6.60 8.95
C LEU A 151 -5.07 6.27 8.48
N LYS A 152 -5.94 7.28 8.32
CA LYS A 152 -7.30 7.06 7.82
C LYS A 152 -7.28 6.41 6.43
N LEU A 153 -6.42 6.89 5.53
CA LEU A 153 -6.28 6.32 4.20
C LEU A 153 -5.71 4.90 4.26
N PHE A 154 -4.71 4.65 5.12
CA PHE A 154 -4.15 3.31 5.31
C PHE A 154 -5.21 2.31 5.78
N GLU A 155 -6.04 2.68 6.76
CA GLU A 155 -7.12 1.81 7.25
C GLU A 155 -8.17 1.48 6.18
N ILE A 156 -8.47 2.42 5.27
CA ILE A 156 -9.33 2.17 4.11
C ILE A 156 -8.67 1.15 3.19
N LEU A 157 -7.41 1.38 2.81
CA LEU A 157 -6.65 0.48 1.93
C LEU A 157 -6.48 -0.92 2.52
N ARG A 158 -6.26 -1.00 3.84
CA ARG A 158 -6.12 -2.25 4.58
C ARG A 158 -7.42 -3.06 4.51
N LYS A 159 -8.56 -2.42 4.76
CA LYS A 159 -9.88 -3.08 4.65
C LYS A 159 -10.10 -3.61 3.24
N ASP A 160 -9.84 -2.78 2.23
CA ASP A 160 -9.98 -3.18 0.83
C ASP A 160 -9.07 -4.35 0.45
N TYR A 161 -7.84 -4.38 0.98
CA TYR A 161 -6.89 -5.48 0.78
C TYR A 161 -7.34 -6.79 1.45
N GLN A 162 -8.00 -6.72 2.61
CA GLN A 162 -8.47 -7.89 3.37
C GLN A 162 -9.79 -8.48 2.84
N LEU A 163 -10.63 -7.68 2.20
CA LEU A 163 -11.96 -8.10 1.71
C LEU A 163 -11.92 -9.36 0.80
N PRO A 164 -10.98 -9.50 -0.18
CA PRO A 164 -10.89 -10.69 -1.01
C PRO A 164 -10.61 -11.97 -0.21
N PHE A 165 -9.71 -11.91 0.78
CA PHE A 165 -9.30 -13.06 1.61
C PHE A 165 -10.45 -13.54 2.51
N ALA A 166 -11.21 -12.61 3.09
CA ALA A 166 -12.38 -12.94 3.91
C ALA A 166 -13.53 -13.61 3.13
N VAL A 167 -13.59 -13.38 1.80
CA VAL A 167 -14.58 -14.00 0.91
C VAL A 167 -14.12 -15.39 0.45
N THR A 168 -12.81 -15.59 0.24
CA THR A 168 -12.25 -16.90 -0.14
C THR A 168 -12.28 -17.90 1.00
N ASP A 169 -12.09 -17.48 2.25
CA ASP A 169 -12.18 -18.37 3.42
C ASP A 169 -13.57 -19.00 3.63
N LYS A 170 -14.63 -18.35 3.11
CA LYS A 170 -16.02 -18.84 3.22
C LYS A 170 -16.42 -19.82 2.12
N LYS A 171 -15.67 -19.88 1.02
CA LYS A 171 -15.87 -20.85 -0.08
C LYS A 171 -14.83 -21.94 0.05
N GLY A 172 -15.07 -22.88 0.96
CA GLY A 172 -14.16 -23.97 1.31
C GLY A 172 -13.47 -24.57 0.08
N ASN A 173 -12.20 -24.24 -0.11
CA ASN A 173 -11.35 -24.85 -1.11
C ASN A 173 -10.63 -26.03 -0.47
N THR A 174 -10.75 -27.20 -1.07
CA THR A 174 -10.43 -28.49 -0.45
C THR A 174 -9.00 -28.98 -0.67
N ASN A 175 -8.10 -28.17 -1.25
CA ASN A 175 -6.65 -28.45 -1.26
C ASN A 175 -5.86 -27.17 -1.02
N ASN A 176 -5.63 -26.86 0.24
CA ASN A 176 -4.88 -25.68 0.70
C ASN A 176 -3.50 -26.04 1.29
N VAL A 177 -3.09 -27.31 1.21
CA VAL A 177 -1.81 -27.75 1.78
C VAL A 177 -0.66 -27.34 0.86
N ILE A 178 0.38 -26.74 1.45
CA ILE A 178 1.64 -26.37 0.80
C ILE A 178 2.79 -27.07 1.49
N THR A 179 3.83 -27.38 0.72
CA THR A 179 5.08 -27.93 1.24
C THR A 179 6.14 -26.82 1.32
N VAL A 180 6.64 -26.57 2.52
CA VAL A 180 7.72 -25.60 2.78
C VAL A 180 9.01 -26.35 3.06
N ARG A 181 10.00 -26.18 2.19
CA ARG A 181 11.33 -26.81 2.34
C ARG A 181 12.28 -25.83 2.98
N VAL A 182 12.75 -26.15 4.17
CA VAL A 182 13.73 -25.33 4.90
C VAL A 182 15.14 -25.75 4.48
N ALA A 183 16.06 -24.79 4.38
CA ALA A 183 17.44 -25.04 3.97
C ALA A 183 18.16 -26.15 4.77
N ASP A 184 17.76 -26.37 6.04
CA ASP A 184 18.27 -27.45 6.90
C ASP A 184 17.75 -28.85 6.52
N GLY A 185 17.05 -28.99 5.38
CA GLY A 185 16.56 -30.26 4.83
C GLY A 185 15.23 -30.73 5.41
N LYS A 186 14.65 -30.00 6.38
CA LYS A 186 13.32 -30.29 6.92
C LYS A 186 12.23 -29.76 5.97
N ALA A 187 11.22 -30.59 5.72
CA ALA A 187 10.00 -30.18 5.06
C ALA A 187 8.89 -30.03 6.10
N VAL A 188 8.17 -28.91 6.05
CA VAL A 188 7.03 -28.60 6.91
C VAL A 188 5.80 -28.44 6.03
N GLU A 189 4.69 -29.05 6.43
CA GLU A 189 3.40 -28.85 5.76
C GLU A 189 2.71 -27.60 6.34
N GLY A 190 2.16 -26.78 5.45
CA GLY A 190 1.45 -25.57 5.82
C GLY A 190 0.16 -25.38 5.04
N GLU A 191 -0.54 -24.30 5.33
CA GLU A 191 -1.71 -23.86 4.59
C GLU A 191 -1.39 -22.61 3.77
N ILE A 192 -1.74 -22.62 2.48
CA ILE A 192 -1.62 -21.49 1.58
C ILE A 192 -2.36 -20.26 2.13
N TRP A 193 -1.76 -19.07 2.02
CA TRP A 193 -2.29 -17.80 2.52
C TRP A 193 -2.52 -17.73 4.03
N LYS A 194 -2.06 -18.72 4.80
CA LYS A 194 -2.18 -18.76 6.27
C LYS A 194 -0.85 -19.01 6.96
N THR A 195 -0.09 -20.00 6.50
CA THR A 195 1.22 -20.32 7.08
C THR A 195 2.21 -19.20 6.78
N THR A 196 2.89 -18.71 7.80
CA THR A 196 3.92 -17.67 7.68
C THR A 196 5.32 -18.22 7.97
N PRO A 197 6.40 -17.60 7.46
CA PRO A 197 7.75 -18.00 7.83
C PRO A 197 8.01 -18.04 9.33
N TYR A 198 7.41 -17.12 10.10
CA TYR A 198 7.52 -17.13 11.56
C TYR A 198 6.98 -18.43 12.17
N GLN A 199 5.82 -18.90 11.71
CA GLN A 199 5.21 -20.12 12.21
C GLN A 199 6.07 -21.34 11.88
N VAL A 200 6.62 -21.40 10.66
CA VAL A 200 7.56 -22.46 10.26
C VAL A 200 8.82 -22.42 11.12
N ALA A 201 9.38 -21.24 11.40
CA ALA A 201 10.52 -21.10 12.29
C ALA A 201 10.21 -21.57 13.72
N ALA A 202 9.03 -21.21 14.24
CA ALA A 202 8.59 -21.57 15.59
C ALA A 202 8.34 -23.08 15.75
N GLU A 203 7.90 -23.76 14.68
CA GLU A 203 7.76 -25.21 14.63
C GLU A 203 9.11 -25.93 14.68
N ILE A 204 10.16 -25.33 14.10
CA ILE A 204 11.53 -25.87 14.15
C ILE A 204 12.13 -25.66 15.55
N SER A 205 12.09 -24.43 16.05
CA SER A 205 12.56 -24.05 17.39
C SER A 205 12.04 -22.65 17.76
N PRO A 206 11.51 -22.46 18.98
CA PRO A 206 11.13 -21.14 19.47
C PRO A 206 12.28 -20.12 19.46
N GLU A 207 13.51 -20.57 19.79
CA GLU A 207 14.71 -19.73 19.78
C GLU A 207 15.09 -19.29 18.37
N LEU A 208 14.92 -20.16 17.37
CA LEU A 208 15.12 -19.82 15.98
C LEU A 208 14.10 -18.77 15.52
N ALA A 209 12.83 -18.91 15.88
CA ALA A 209 11.80 -17.92 15.54
C ALA A 209 12.08 -16.54 16.13
N GLU A 210 12.55 -16.47 17.38
CA GLU A 210 12.86 -15.21 18.05
C GLU A 210 14.17 -14.57 17.56
N SER A 211 15.13 -15.37 17.08
CA SER A 211 16.41 -14.88 16.53
C SER A 211 16.37 -14.57 15.04
N THR A 212 15.38 -15.09 14.31
CA THR A 212 15.20 -14.80 12.89
C THR A 212 14.79 -13.34 12.70
N VAL A 213 15.52 -12.63 11.86
CA VAL A 213 15.17 -11.27 11.46
C VAL A 213 14.22 -11.34 10.28
N VAL A 214 14.62 -11.96 9.17
CA VAL A 214 13.89 -11.96 7.90
C VAL A 214 13.94 -13.35 7.26
N ALA A 215 12.98 -13.67 6.40
CA ALA A 215 13.01 -14.89 5.60
C ALA A 215 13.40 -14.60 4.14
N LYS A 216 13.95 -15.60 3.44
CA LYS A 216 13.91 -15.68 1.97
C LYS A 216 12.97 -16.79 1.56
N VAL A 217 12.05 -16.46 0.66
CA VAL A 217 11.10 -17.40 0.08
C VAL A 217 11.42 -17.47 -1.41
N ASN A 218 11.84 -18.64 -1.89
CA ASN A 218 12.27 -18.85 -3.28
C ASN A 218 13.37 -17.86 -3.73
N GLY A 219 14.29 -17.53 -2.83
CA GLY A 219 15.40 -16.61 -3.06
C GLY A 219 15.05 -15.11 -2.96
N GLU A 220 13.82 -14.75 -2.62
CA GLU A 220 13.39 -13.35 -2.44
C GLU A 220 13.12 -13.03 -0.98
N LEU A 221 13.55 -11.85 -0.51
CA LEU A 221 13.29 -11.42 0.88
C LEU A 221 11.79 -11.32 1.16
N TRP A 222 11.40 -11.81 2.33
CA TRP A 222 10.02 -12.03 2.72
C TRP A 222 9.82 -11.73 4.21
N ASP A 223 8.76 -10.98 4.54
CA ASP A 223 8.44 -10.65 5.93
C ASP A 223 8.01 -11.89 6.70
N LEU A 224 8.40 -11.99 7.98
CA LEU A 224 8.11 -13.16 8.80
C LEU A 224 6.62 -13.40 9.04
N ASP A 225 5.83 -12.33 9.03
CA ASP A 225 4.38 -12.36 9.21
C ASP A 225 3.60 -12.40 7.87
N ARG A 226 4.29 -12.35 6.72
CA ARG A 226 3.63 -12.43 5.41
C ARG A 226 3.30 -13.91 5.08
N PRO A 227 2.02 -14.26 4.85
CA PRO A 227 1.65 -15.63 4.53
C PRO A 227 2.28 -16.12 3.23
N LEU A 228 2.59 -17.42 3.18
CA LEU A 228 3.14 -18.09 2.01
C LEU A 228 2.06 -18.32 0.95
N GLU A 229 2.42 -18.07 -0.31
CA GLU A 229 1.48 -18.08 -1.45
C GLU A 229 1.46 -19.43 -2.18
N GLY A 230 2.27 -20.40 -1.75
CA GLY A 230 2.40 -21.71 -2.37
C GLY A 230 3.60 -22.49 -1.82
N ASP A 231 3.89 -23.61 -2.48
CA ASP A 231 5.11 -24.38 -2.22
C ASP A 231 6.34 -23.48 -2.34
N SER A 232 7.25 -23.61 -1.37
CA SER A 232 8.36 -22.68 -1.26
C SER A 232 9.60 -23.30 -0.65
N VAL A 233 10.75 -22.75 -1.04
CA VAL A 233 12.02 -22.94 -0.36
C VAL A 233 12.22 -21.78 0.60
N LEU A 234 12.37 -22.08 1.88
CA LEU A 234 12.48 -21.12 2.98
C LEU A 234 13.90 -21.10 3.56
N GLU A 235 14.50 -19.93 3.58
CA GLU A 235 15.74 -19.65 4.34
C GLU A 235 15.41 -18.64 5.44
N LEU A 236 15.80 -18.95 6.67
CA LEU A 236 15.61 -18.07 7.83
C LEU A 236 16.92 -17.35 8.09
N LEU A 237 16.92 -16.02 7.97
CA LEU A 237 18.12 -15.21 8.14
C LEU A 237 18.14 -14.58 9.53
N THR A 238 19.18 -14.89 10.29
CA THR A 238 19.52 -14.22 11.56
C THR A 238 20.33 -12.96 11.29
N PHE A 239 20.57 -12.18 12.35
CA PHE A 239 21.31 -10.91 12.27
C PHE A 239 22.76 -11.03 11.74
N ASP A 240 23.34 -12.23 11.70
CA ASP A 240 24.69 -12.44 11.17
C ASP A 240 24.76 -12.33 9.64
N ASN A 241 23.61 -12.32 8.97
CA ASN A 241 23.50 -12.17 7.52
C ASN A 241 23.40 -10.70 7.10
N GLU A 242 24.15 -10.28 6.07
CA GLU A 242 24.17 -8.89 5.58
C GLU A 242 22.78 -8.38 5.12
N GLU A 243 21.98 -9.22 4.45
CA GLU A 243 20.63 -8.83 4.03
C GLU A 243 19.68 -8.67 5.22
N ALA A 244 19.85 -9.52 6.25
CA ALA A 244 19.11 -9.38 7.50
C ALA A 244 19.50 -8.11 8.26
N GLN A 245 20.80 -7.76 8.30
CA GLN A 245 21.26 -6.49 8.88
C GLN A 245 20.67 -5.28 8.16
N ALA A 246 20.67 -5.31 6.82
CA ALA A 246 20.09 -4.22 6.03
C ALA A 246 18.59 -4.03 6.35
N VAL A 247 17.84 -5.12 6.49
CA VAL A 247 16.42 -5.11 6.89
C VAL A 247 16.24 -4.58 8.32
N TYR A 248 17.06 -5.04 9.26
CA TYR A 248 17.03 -4.61 10.66
C TYR A 248 17.31 -3.10 10.79
N TRP A 249 18.36 -2.62 10.14
CA TRP A 249 18.73 -1.21 10.14
C TRP A 249 17.70 -0.33 9.45
N HIS A 250 17.10 -0.79 8.36
CA HIS A 250 16.02 -0.06 7.72
C HIS A 250 14.78 0.05 8.62
N SER A 251 14.43 -1.02 9.34
CA SER A 251 13.34 -1.02 10.32
C SER A 251 13.62 -0.05 11.47
N SER A 252 14.86 -0.01 11.94
CA SER A 252 15.31 0.90 13.00
C SER A 252 15.28 2.37 12.54
N ALA A 253 15.56 2.63 11.26
CA ALA A 253 15.37 3.94 10.67
C ALA A 253 13.91 4.39 10.78
N HIS A 254 12.93 3.54 10.48
CA HIS A 254 11.51 3.91 10.59
C HIS A 254 11.08 4.23 12.03
N VAL A 255 11.62 3.53 13.04
CA VAL A 255 11.38 3.87 14.45
C VAL A 255 11.89 5.29 14.76
N LEU A 256 13.10 5.62 14.30
CA LEU A 256 13.64 6.97 14.45
C LEU A 256 12.79 7.99 13.67
N GLY A 257 12.36 7.66 12.46
CA GLY A 257 11.52 8.51 11.62
C GLY A 257 10.18 8.85 12.29
N GLU A 258 9.51 7.87 12.89
CA GLU A 258 8.29 8.09 13.68
C GLU A 258 8.56 9.01 14.88
N ALA A 259 9.62 8.74 15.65
CA ALA A 259 10.01 9.59 16.77
C ALA A 259 10.27 11.04 16.33
N MET A 260 10.92 11.23 15.18
CA MET A 260 11.17 12.55 14.61
C MET A 260 9.86 13.22 14.14
N GLU A 261 8.91 12.50 13.54
CA GLU A 261 7.61 13.06 13.14
C GLU A 261 6.82 13.53 14.37
N LEU A 262 6.88 12.77 15.47
CA LEU A 262 6.23 13.13 16.73
C LEU A 262 6.89 14.34 17.42
N TYR A 263 8.23 14.41 17.41
CA TYR A 263 8.97 15.44 18.13
C TYR A 263 9.14 16.75 17.35
N TYR A 264 9.45 16.65 16.05
CA TYR A 264 9.72 17.81 15.20
C TYR A 264 8.53 18.20 14.32
N GLY A 265 7.61 17.28 14.01
CA GLY A 265 6.51 17.53 13.08
C GLY A 265 6.93 17.74 11.63
N GLY A 266 8.18 17.38 11.29
CA GLY A 266 8.76 17.60 9.97
C GLY A 266 8.35 16.58 8.93
N HIS A 267 8.95 16.67 7.75
CA HIS A 267 8.70 15.79 6.61
C HIS A 267 9.87 14.84 6.40
N LEU A 268 9.61 13.55 6.54
CA LEU A 268 10.58 12.49 6.32
C LEU A 268 11.06 12.44 4.87
N CYS A 269 12.38 12.29 4.68
CA CYS A 269 13.05 12.23 3.39
C CYS A 269 13.61 10.81 3.15
N TYR A 270 14.93 10.63 3.25
CA TYR A 270 15.63 9.36 3.05
C TYR A 270 16.04 8.74 4.38
N GLY A 271 15.86 7.42 4.52
CA GLY A 271 16.33 6.67 5.69
C GLY A 271 16.89 5.30 5.30
N PRO A 272 18.03 5.24 4.58
CA PRO A 272 18.61 3.98 4.16
C PRO A 272 19.39 3.31 5.30
N PRO A 273 19.48 1.98 5.28
CA PRO A 273 20.51 1.29 6.05
C PRO A 273 21.91 1.62 5.48
N ILE A 274 22.91 1.58 6.36
CA ILE A 274 24.34 1.68 6.04
C ILE A 274 25.08 0.49 6.68
N GLU A 275 26.36 0.30 6.36
CA GLU A 275 27.15 -0.87 6.78
C GLU A 275 27.04 -1.21 8.27
N ASN A 276 27.07 -0.20 9.14
CA ASN A 276 27.04 -0.38 10.59
C ASN A 276 25.92 0.42 11.28
N GLY A 277 24.77 0.58 10.62
CA GLY A 277 23.63 1.30 11.20
C GLY A 277 22.69 1.89 10.17
N PHE A 278 22.14 3.06 10.49
CA PHE A 278 21.20 3.78 9.63
C PHE A 278 21.24 5.28 9.93
N TYR A 279 20.65 6.07 9.03
CA TYR A 279 20.30 7.47 9.31
C TYR A 279 18.87 7.74 8.83
N TYR A 280 18.30 8.88 9.23
CA TYR A 280 17.05 9.37 8.67
C TYR A 280 17.08 10.89 8.50
N ASP A 281 16.86 11.34 7.27
CA ASP A 281 16.76 12.74 6.92
C ASP A 281 15.33 13.27 7.12
N MET A 282 15.20 14.45 7.71
CA MET A 282 13.92 15.14 7.85
C MET A 282 14.06 16.61 7.51
N PHE A 283 13.07 17.14 6.80
CA PHE A 283 12.88 18.56 6.59
C PHE A 283 12.00 19.16 7.71
N ILE A 284 12.53 20.13 8.46
CA ILE A 284 11.86 20.76 9.60
C ILE A 284 11.67 22.29 9.43
N GLY A 285 11.71 22.79 8.20
CA GLY A 285 11.61 24.22 7.90
C GLY A 285 12.81 25.01 8.43
N ASP A 286 12.55 26.07 9.18
CA ASP A 286 13.57 26.97 9.73
C ASP A 286 14.14 26.52 11.10
N ARG A 287 13.64 25.40 11.65
CA ARG A 287 14.14 24.83 12.91
C ARG A 287 15.48 24.12 12.67
N ALA A 288 16.36 24.15 13.66
CA ALA A 288 17.57 23.34 13.70
C ALA A 288 17.43 22.21 14.74
N VAL A 289 18.14 21.11 14.50
CA VAL A 289 18.28 20.01 15.47
C VAL A 289 19.38 20.36 16.47
N SER A 290 19.10 20.24 17.76
CA SER A 290 20.09 20.46 18.84
C SER A 290 20.50 19.15 19.50
N SER A 291 21.77 19.05 19.91
CA SER A 291 22.27 17.89 20.68
C SER A 291 21.58 17.74 22.03
N THR A 292 21.04 18.82 22.60
CA THR A 292 20.28 18.81 23.85
C THR A 292 18.94 18.09 23.74
N GLU A 293 18.45 17.85 22.52
CA GLU A 293 17.16 17.21 22.24
C GLU A 293 17.29 15.69 22.05
N LEU A 294 18.52 15.16 21.99
CA LEU A 294 18.79 13.75 21.73
C LEU A 294 18.13 12.82 22.77
N SER A 295 18.25 13.16 24.06
CA SER A 295 17.66 12.34 25.14
C SER A 295 16.13 12.26 25.03
N ALA A 296 15.48 13.37 24.67
CA ALA A 296 14.03 13.38 24.46
C ALA A 296 13.62 12.50 23.27
N LEU A 297 14.40 12.52 22.18
CA LEU A 297 14.15 11.67 21.02
C LEU A 297 14.37 10.18 21.33
N GLU A 298 15.44 9.85 22.07
CA GLU A 298 15.70 8.49 22.54
C GLU A 298 14.57 7.95 23.42
N ASP A 299 14.00 8.76 24.30
CA ASP A 299 12.89 8.33 25.16
C ASP A 299 11.61 8.07 24.35
N ILE A 300 11.37 8.83 23.27
CA ILE A 300 10.28 8.56 22.33
C ILE A 300 10.53 7.24 21.58
N CYS A 301 11.76 7.02 21.08
CA CYS A 301 12.12 5.74 20.45
C CYS A 301 11.91 4.56 21.40
N LYS A 302 12.36 4.66 22.66
CA LYS A 302 12.13 3.61 23.69
C LYS A 302 10.63 3.36 23.91
N THR A 303 9.82 4.41 23.86
CA THR A 303 8.37 4.31 23.99
C THR A 303 7.76 3.54 22.81
N ILE A 304 8.11 3.92 21.57
CA ILE A 304 7.67 3.22 20.35
C ILE A 304 8.06 1.73 20.39
N ILE A 305 9.31 1.44 20.78
CA ILE A 305 9.79 0.05 20.91
C ILE A 305 8.96 -0.74 21.94
N LYS A 306 8.61 -0.12 23.06
CA LYS A 306 7.82 -0.73 24.13
C LYS A 306 6.38 -1.02 23.71
N GLU A 307 5.82 -0.21 22.81
CA GLU A 307 4.48 -0.42 22.27
C GLU A 307 4.36 -1.68 21.41
N LYS A 308 5.49 -2.19 20.88
CA LYS A 308 5.54 -3.39 20.03
C LYS A 308 4.54 -3.30 18.86
N GLN A 309 4.51 -2.13 18.20
CA GLN A 309 3.64 -1.89 17.06
C GLN A 309 3.93 -2.93 15.96
N PRO A 310 2.90 -3.56 15.35
CA PRO A 310 3.10 -4.50 14.26
C PRO A 310 3.44 -3.74 12.97
N PHE A 311 4.36 -4.27 12.16
CA PHE A 311 4.58 -3.77 10.81
C PHE A 311 3.50 -4.29 9.88
N GLU A 312 2.65 -3.39 9.38
CA GLU A 312 1.55 -3.77 8.50
C GLU A 312 1.90 -3.46 7.05
N ARG A 313 2.17 -4.51 6.25
CA ARG A 313 2.49 -4.39 4.82
C ARG A 313 1.24 -4.32 3.97
N LEU A 314 1.20 -3.36 3.05
CA LEU A 314 0.24 -3.34 1.94
C LEU A 314 0.97 -3.13 0.61
N GLU A 315 0.40 -3.67 -0.47
CA GLU A 315 0.79 -3.35 -1.84
C GLU A 315 -0.23 -2.39 -2.44
N VAL A 316 0.22 -1.20 -2.85
CA VAL A 316 -0.63 -0.06 -3.19
C VAL A 316 -0.17 0.57 -4.49
N SER A 317 -1.10 1.12 -5.29
CA SER A 317 -0.74 1.79 -6.54
C SER A 317 0.04 3.07 -6.29
N LYS A 318 0.89 3.44 -7.26
CA LYS A 318 1.69 4.66 -7.20
C LYS A 318 0.82 5.91 -7.04
N GLU A 319 -0.33 5.97 -7.71
CA GLU A 319 -1.26 7.11 -7.66
C GLU A 319 -1.85 7.32 -6.27
N VAL A 320 -2.22 6.21 -5.59
CA VAL A 320 -2.75 6.27 -4.23
C VAL A 320 -1.67 6.71 -3.25
N LEU A 321 -0.42 6.26 -3.43
CA LEU A 321 0.69 6.69 -2.58
C LEU A 321 1.06 8.16 -2.81
N LEU A 322 0.97 8.67 -4.04
CA LEU A 322 1.15 10.08 -4.33
C LEU A 322 0.08 10.95 -3.63
N GLU A 323 -1.15 10.48 -3.56
CA GLU A 323 -2.22 11.12 -2.78
C GLU A 323 -1.96 11.03 -1.28
N MET A 324 -1.59 9.85 -0.78
CA MET A 324 -1.25 9.60 0.64
C MET A 324 -0.15 10.54 1.15
N PHE A 325 0.86 10.79 0.30
CA PHE A 325 2.03 11.60 0.65
C PHE A 325 2.00 13.00 0.03
N LYS A 326 0.85 13.49 -0.45
CA LYS A 326 0.75 14.80 -1.15
C LYS A 326 1.30 15.99 -0.37
N TYR A 327 1.28 15.92 0.96
CA TYR A 327 1.85 16.95 1.84
C TYR A 327 3.39 16.94 1.86
N ASN A 328 4.02 15.79 1.57
CA ASN A 328 5.46 15.59 1.63
C ASN A 328 6.06 15.53 0.22
N LYS A 329 6.55 16.69 -0.24
CA LYS A 329 7.18 16.85 -1.56
C LYS A 329 8.37 15.92 -1.77
N PHE A 330 9.11 15.58 -0.71
CA PHE A 330 10.27 14.68 -0.79
C PHE A 330 9.83 13.25 -1.07
N LYS A 331 8.82 12.74 -0.36
CA LYS A 331 8.25 11.42 -0.63
C LYS A 331 7.62 11.34 -2.02
N CYS A 332 6.87 12.35 -2.46
CA CYS A 332 6.34 12.40 -3.83
C CYS A 332 7.45 12.35 -4.88
N ARG A 333 8.56 13.08 -4.67
CA ARG A 333 9.73 13.02 -5.55
C ARG A 333 10.33 11.62 -5.58
N ILE A 334 10.56 11.00 -4.42
CA ILE A 334 11.11 9.64 -4.32
C ILE A 334 10.22 8.62 -5.05
N LEU A 335 8.89 8.70 -4.86
CA LEU A 335 7.93 7.85 -5.56
C LEU A 335 8.03 8.04 -7.08
N ASN A 336 8.17 9.27 -7.55
CA ASN A 336 8.29 9.55 -8.98
C ASN A 336 9.60 9.04 -9.60
N GLU A 337 10.72 9.14 -8.87
CA GLU A 337 12.05 8.77 -9.36
C GLU A 337 12.33 7.26 -9.23
N LYS A 338 11.90 6.62 -8.14
CA LYS A 338 12.28 5.23 -7.81
C LYS A 338 11.21 4.20 -8.14
N VAL A 339 9.93 4.56 -8.15
CA VAL A 339 8.84 3.60 -8.40
C VAL A 339 8.50 3.62 -9.88
N ASN A 340 9.00 2.61 -10.59
CA ASN A 340 8.75 2.39 -12.03
C ASN A 340 7.70 1.31 -12.29
N THR A 341 7.14 0.72 -11.24
CA THR A 341 6.08 -0.28 -11.27
C THR A 341 4.71 0.35 -11.00
N PRO A 342 3.60 -0.29 -11.44
CA PRO A 342 2.25 0.21 -11.15
C PRO A 342 1.93 0.25 -9.64
N THR A 343 2.46 -0.72 -8.89
CA THR A 343 2.29 -0.86 -7.44
C THR A 343 3.65 -0.86 -6.74
N THR A 344 3.66 -0.46 -5.48
CA THR A 344 4.79 -0.64 -4.56
C THR A 344 4.27 -0.89 -3.15
N THR A 345 5.16 -1.35 -2.28
CA THR A 345 4.85 -1.63 -0.88
C THR A 345 4.81 -0.37 -0.03
N VAL A 346 3.92 -0.36 0.95
CA VAL A 346 3.90 0.58 2.05
C VAL A 346 3.78 -0.19 3.36
N TYR A 347 4.46 0.29 4.39
CA TYR A 347 4.41 -0.22 5.75
C TYR A 347 3.81 0.85 6.65
N ARG A 348 2.97 0.41 7.59
CA ARG A 348 2.42 1.22 8.68
C ARG A 348 2.92 0.71 10.00
#